data_AF-A0A8T0XLY0-F1
#
_entry.id   AF-A0A8T0XLY0-F1
#
_cell.length_a   1.000
_cell.length_b   1.000
_cell.length_c   1.000
_cell.angle_alpha   90.00
_cell.angle_beta   90.00
_cell.angle_gamma   90.00
#
_symmetry.space_group_name_H-M   'P 1'
#
loop_
_entity.id
_entity.type
_entity.pdbx_description
1 polymer ?
#
loop_
_entity_poly.entity_id
_entity_poly.type
_entity_poly.pdbx_seq_one_letter_code
_entity_poly.pdbx_strand_id
1 'polypeptide(L)' 'MCIIWAIWKERNNRLFEGASFTEAELQDKIKLDAQLWIHAGARCLGCLKRE' A
#
# COMPACT_ATOMS: atom_id res chain seq x y z
N MET A 1 -4.44 -4.18 -7.71
CA MET A 1 -5.13 -2.89 -7.50
C MET A 1 -4.47 -2.05 -6.39
N CYS A 2 -4.30 -2.56 -5.16
CA CYS A 2 -3.78 -1.76 -4.03
C CYS A 2 -2.34 -1.23 -4.19
N ILE A 3 -1.43 -2.03 -4.76
CA ILE A 3 -0.01 -1.65 -4.91
C ILE A 3 0.16 -0.49 -5.91
N ILE A 4 -0.36 -0.66 -7.13
CA ILE A 4 -0.29 0.38 -8.17
C ILE A 4 -0.95 1.68 -7.70
N TRP A 5 -2.07 1.58 -6.99
CA TRP A 5 -2.74 2.74 -6.41
C TRP A 5 -1.90 3.43 -5.32
N ALA A 6 -1.24 2.67 -4.44
CA ALA A 6 -0.37 3.23 -3.41
C ALA A 6 0.85 3.95 -4.02
N ILE A 7 1.47 3.36 -5.04
CA ILE A 7 2.59 3.98 -5.77
C ILE A 7 2.14 5.26 -6.47
N TRP A 8 0.97 5.24 -7.11
CA TRP A 8 0.41 6.42 -7.76
C TRP A 8 0.17 7.56 -6.76
N LYS A 9 -0.39 7.25 -5.57
CA LYS A 9 -0.57 8.24 -4.50
C LYS A 9 0.74 8.80 -3.98
N GLU A 10 1.75 7.96 -3.73
CA GLU A 10 3.09 8.41 -3.29
C GLU A 10 3.72 9.35 -4.33
N ARG A 11 3.66 9.00 -5.61
CA ARG A 11 4.16 9.86 -6.69
C ARG A 11 3.46 11.23 -6.68
N ASN A 12 2.15 11.26 -6.49
CA ASN A 12 1.39 12.51 -6.45
C ASN A 12 1.73 13.34 -5.20
N ASN A 13 1.82 12.73 -4.03
CA ASN A 13 2.24 13.43 -2.81
C ASN A 13 3.63 14.07 -3.00
N ARG A 14 4.57 13.33 -3.60
CA ARG A 14 5.91 13.85 -3.87
C ARG A 14 5.89 15.05 -4.83
N LEU A 15 5.03 15.00 -5.84
CA LEU A 15 4.96 16.03 -6.88
C LEU A 15 4.18 17.27 -6.45
N PHE A 16 3.09 17.11 -5.71
CA PHE A 16 2.13 18.18 -5.41
C PHE A 16 2.24 18.70 -3.97
N GLU A 17 2.55 17.84 -3.00
CA GLU A 17 2.58 18.18 -1.57
C GLU A 17 4.01 18.35 -1.04
N GLY A 18 5.02 18.00 -1.83
CA GLY A 18 6.41 17.96 -1.38
C GLY A 18 6.68 16.95 -0.26
N ALA A 19 5.73 16.05 -0.01
CA ALA A 19 5.80 15.01 1.01
C ALA A 19 6.10 13.66 0.35
N SER A 20 7.01 12.88 0.92
CA SER A 20 7.35 11.56 0.39
C SER A 20 7.59 10.58 1.53
N PHE A 21 7.08 9.36 1.36
CA PHE A 21 7.50 8.24 2.18
C PHE A 21 8.83 7.67 1.71
N THR A 22 9.60 7.13 2.63
CA THR A 22 10.69 6.21 2.31
C THR A 22 10.12 4.93 1.68
N GLU A 23 10.97 4.17 0.98
CA GLU A 23 10.55 2.90 0.40
C GLU A 23 10.00 1.94 1.46
N ALA A 24 10.65 1.86 2.62
CA ALA A 24 10.22 1.01 3.74
C ALA A 24 8.84 1.41 4.26
N GLU A 25 8.60 2.70 4.51
CA GLU A 25 7.31 3.20 4.97
C GLU A 25 6.19 2.94 3.95
N LEU A 26 6.47 3.11 2.66
CA LEU A 26 5.51 2.82 1.60
C LEU A 26 5.18 1.32 1.55
N GLN A 27 6.20 0.45 1.67
CA GLN A 27 5.99 -1.00 1.71
C GLN A 27 5.15 -1.42 2.93
N ASP A 28 5.43 -0.88 4.10
CA ASP A 28 4.68 -1.18 5.32
C ASP A 28 3.23 -0.71 5.23
N LYS A 29 3.00 0.48 4.65
CA LYS A 29 1.65 0.99 4.38
C LYS A 29 0.88 0.07 3.43
N ILE A 30 1.53 -0.41 2.36
CA ILE A 30 0.92 -1.34 1.40
C ILE A 30 0.55 -2.67 2.07
N LYS A 31 1.43 -3.21 2.92
CA LYS A 31 1.17 -4.45 3.67
C LYS A 31 0.00 -4.27 4.65
N LEU A 32 -0.05 -3.14 5.37
CA LEU A 32 -1.15 -2.81 6.29
C LEU A 32 -2.48 -2.70 5.55
N ASP A 33 -2.52 -1.97 4.43
CA ASP A 33 -3.73 -1.85 3.62
C ASP A 33 -4.18 -3.23 3.13
N ALA A 34 -3.25 -4.08 2.65
CA ALA A 34 -3.57 -5.44 2.22
C ALA A 34 -4.17 -6.29 3.37
N GLN A 35 -3.62 -6.21 4.58
CA GLN A 35 -4.15 -6.88 5.78
C GLN A 35 -5.59 -6.44 6.08
N LEU A 36 -5.86 -5.13 6.03
CA LEU A 36 -7.19 -4.57 6.26
C LEU A 36 -8.21 -5.07 5.22
N TRP A 37 -7.82 -5.13 3.94
CA TRP A 37 -8.68 -5.67 2.89
C TRP A 37 -8.96 -7.17 3.07
N ILE A 38 -7.95 -7.96 3.46
CA ILE A 38 -8.14 -9.39 3.77
C ILE A 38 -9.14 -9.54 4.93
N HIS A 39 -8.98 -8.75 5.99
CA HIS A 39 -9.89 -8.76 7.15
C HIS A 39 -11.32 -8.36 6.76
N ALA A 40 -11.47 -7.40 5.85
CA ALA A 40 -12.75 -6.99 5.29
C ALA A 40 -13.39 -8.02 4.33
N GLY A 41 -12.76 -9.18 4.12
CA GLY A 41 -13.31 -10.29 3.34
C GLY A 41 -12.74 -10.42 1.93
N ALA A 42 -11.76 -9.62 1.52
CA ALA A 42 -11.05 -9.77 0.25
C ALA A 42 -10.05 -10.95 0.31
N ARG A 43 -10.58 -12.17 0.45
CA ARG A 43 -9.81 -13.41 0.67
C ARG A 43 -8.76 -13.68 -0.40
N CYS A 44 -8.96 -13.22 -1.64
CA CYS A 44 -8.01 -13.36 -2.74
C CYS A 44 -6.69 -12.62 -2.52
N LEU A 45 -6.63 -11.66 -1.59
CA LEU A 45 -5.40 -10.97 -1.20
C LEU A 45 -4.60 -11.74 -0.14
N GLY A 46 -5.12 -12.86 0.37
CA GLY A 46 -4.45 -13.71 1.37
C GLY A 46 -3.06 -14.20 0.92
N CYS A 47 -2.83 -14.35 -0.39
CA CYS A 47 -1.53 -14.72 -0.94
C CYS A 47 -0.42 -13.65 -0.74
N LEU A 48 -0.80 -12.42 -0.36
CA LEU A 48 0.12 -11.33 -0.02
C LEU A 48 0.59 -11.41 1.44
N LYS A 49 -0.01 -12.27 2.28
CA LYS A 49 0.59 -12.66 3.55
C LYS A 49 1.74 -13.62 3.27
N ARG A 50 2.95 -13.10 3.11
CA ARG A 50 4.15 -13.90 3.36
C ARG A 50 4.68 -13.53 4.74
N GLU A 51 4.99 -14.58 5.50
CA GLU A 51 5.60 -14.58 6.83
C GLU A 51 6.92 -13.83 6.86
#